data_AF-A0A3B0XCN0-F1
#
_entry.id   AF-A0A3B0XCN0-F1
#
_cell.length_a   1.000
_cell.length_b   1.000
_cell.length_c   1.000
_cell.angle_alpha   90.00
_cell.angle_beta   90.00
_cell.angle_gamma   90.00
#
_symmetry.space_group_name_H-M   'P 1'
#
loop_
_entity.id
_entity.type
_entity.pdbx_description
1 polymer ?
#
loop_
_entity_poly.entity_id
_entity_poly.type
_entity_poly.pdbx_seq_one_letter_code
_entity_poly.pdbx_strand_id
1 'polypeptide(L)'
;MTPKELNHQMQAAVQLHQQGKLAQAEQIYLSALQAFPQHSDVLNLLGTLCSQDGRAQEGIAYLERALALQPKHLHYLLNLGQAQAQAGKLDEAI
;
A
#
# COMPACT_ATOMS: atom_id res chain seq x y z
N MET A 1 4.37 14.34 -12.54
CA MET A 1 4.23 12.98 -13.09
C MET A 1 3.01 12.96 -14.02
N THR A 2 3.09 12.35 -15.20
CA THR A 2 1.91 12.18 -16.10
C THR A 2 1.24 10.83 -15.83
N PRO A 3 -0.02 10.58 -16.27
CA PRO A 3 -0.65 9.27 -16.09
C PRO A 3 0.11 8.11 -16.75
N LYS A 4 0.76 8.36 -17.91
CA LYS A 4 1.60 7.36 -18.57
C LYS A 4 2.87 7.08 -17.78
N GLU A 5 3.50 8.14 -17.26
CA GLU A 5 4.69 8.03 -16.41
C GLU A 5 4.39 7.28 -15.10
N LEU A 6 3.23 7.56 -14.50
CA LEU A 6 2.73 6.86 -13.32
C LEU A 6 2.62 5.36 -13.59
N ASN A 7 1.93 4.95 -14.66
CA ASN A 7 1.77 3.53 -14.98
C ASN A 7 3.11 2.80 -15.13
N HIS A 8 4.10 3.42 -15.77
CA HIS A 8 5.42 2.82 -15.93
C HIS A 8 6.16 2.69 -14.60
N GLN A 9 6.17 3.75 -13.78
CA GLN A 9 6.80 3.74 -12.46
C GLN A 9 6.11 2.76 -11.50
N MET A 10 4.79 2.66 -11.56
CA MET A 10 4.01 1.70 -10.76
C MET A 10 4.35 0.26 -11.10
N GLN A 11 4.52 -0.07 -12.39
CA GLN A 11 4.96 -1.41 -12.79
C GLN A 11 6.34 -1.77 -12.19
N ALA A 12 7.30 -0.83 -12.25
CA ALA A 12 8.61 -1.02 -11.64
C ALA A 12 8.52 -1.16 -10.11
N ALA A 13 7.71 -0.34 -9.45
CA ALA A 13 7.50 -0.40 -8.00
C ALA A 13 6.91 -1.74 -7.57
N VAL A 14 5.91 -2.25 -8.29
CA VAL A 14 5.31 -3.56 -8.02
C VAL A 14 6.35 -4.68 -8.18
N GLN A 15 7.21 -4.63 -9.19
CA GLN A 15 8.29 -5.61 -9.36
C GLN A 15 9.30 -5.56 -8.21
N LEU A 16 9.69 -4.36 -7.77
CA LEU A 16 10.59 -4.19 -6.62
C LEU A 16 9.96 -4.72 -5.34
N HIS A 17 8.67 -4.44 -5.14
CA HIS A 17 7.88 -4.93 -4.00
C HIS A 17 7.85 -6.45 -3.96
N GLN A 18 7.55 -7.10 -5.09
CA GLN A 18 7.55 -8.56 -5.22
C GLN A 18 8.93 -9.19 -5.00
N GLN A 19 10.01 -8.46 -5.26
CA GLN A 19 11.39 -8.88 -4.98
C GLN A 19 11.81 -8.66 -3.51
N GLY A 20 10.92 -8.14 -2.65
CA GLY A 20 11.24 -7.79 -1.27
C GLY A 20 12.07 -6.52 -1.12
N LYS A 21 12.28 -5.74 -2.19
CA LYS A 21 12.99 -4.46 -2.16
C LYS A 21 12.05 -3.35 -1.69
N LEU A 22 11.53 -3.48 -0.47
CA LEU A 22 10.44 -2.67 0.07
C LEU A 22 10.78 -1.17 0.07
N ALA A 23 11.96 -0.78 0.54
CA ALA A 23 12.37 0.62 0.57
C ALA A 23 12.39 1.31 -0.82
N GLN A 24 12.79 0.58 -1.87
CA GLN A 24 12.83 1.13 -3.23
C GLN A 24 11.41 1.26 -3.82
N ALA A 25 10.55 0.27 -3.57
CA ALA A 25 9.16 0.33 -3.98
C ALA A 25 8.40 1.47 -3.28
N GLU A 26 8.62 1.64 -1.97
CA GLU A 26 8.01 2.69 -1.17
C GLU A 26 8.34 4.09 -1.69
N GLN A 27 9.60 4.37 -2.06
CA GLN A 27 9.98 5.66 -2.64
C GLN A 27 9.15 6.01 -3.88
N ILE A 28 8.90 5.01 -4.73
CA ILE A 28 8.11 5.21 -5.94
C ILE A 28 6.62 5.41 -5.60
N TYR A 29 6.06 4.59 -4.70
CA TYR A 29 4.67 4.74 -4.25
C TYR A 29 4.42 6.10 -3.59
N LEU A 30 5.35 6.58 -2.75
CA LEU A 30 5.25 7.90 -2.13
C LEU A 30 5.32 9.02 -3.17
N SER A 31 6.21 8.93 -4.17
CA SER A 31 6.26 9.89 -5.28
C SER A 31 4.97 9.89 -6.10
N ALA A 32 4.42 8.70 -6.38
CA ALA A 32 3.14 8.56 -7.06
C ALA A 32 2.00 9.19 -6.25
N LEU A 33 1.97 8.97 -4.93
CA LEU A 33 0.95 9.54 -4.05
C LEU A 33 1.08 11.06 -3.90
N GLN A 34 2.30 11.62 -3.92
CA GLN A 34 2.51 13.07 -3.95
C GLN A 34 1.92 13.70 -5.23
N ALA A 35 2.10 13.05 -6.38
CA ALA A 35 1.53 13.52 -7.64
C ALA A 35 0.01 13.27 -7.75
N PHE A 36 -0.48 12.19 -7.15
CA PHE A 36 -1.88 11.75 -7.21
C PHE A 36 -2.39 11.34 -5.81
N PRO A 37 -2.72 12.30 -4.93
CA PRO A 37 -3.00 12.03 -3.50
C PRO A 37 -4.21 11.14 -3.20
N GLN A 38 -5.09 10.94 -4.17
CA GLN A 38 -6.30 10.12 -4.07
C GLN A 38 -6.27 8.92 -5.03
N HIS A 39 -5.08 8.45 -5.41
CA HIS A 39 -4.97 7.26 -6.24
C HIS A 39 -5.14 5.99 -5.40
N SER A 40 -6.33 5.36 -5.47
CA SER A 40 -6.70 4.24 -4.61
C SER A 40 -5.75 3.05 -4.72
N ASP A 41 -5.29 2.70 -5.93
CA ASP A 41 -4.34 1.59 -6.11
C ASP A 41 -2.98 1.85 -5.46
N VAL A 42 -2.47 3.09 -5.52
CA VAL A 42 -1.21 3.48 -4.90
C VAL A 42 -1.35 3.40 -3.37
N LEU A 43 -2.46 3.91 -2.83
CA LEU A 43 -2.78 3.80 -1.40
C LEU A 43 -2.84 2.34 -0.95
N ASN A 44 -3.52 1.48 -1.72
CA ASN A 44 -3.59 0.05 -1.40
C ASN A 44 -2.22 -0.62 -1.45
N LEU A 45 -1.40 -0.35 -2.48
CA LEU A 45 -0.07 -0.94 -2.63
C LEU A 45 0.89 -0.48 -1.52
N LEU A 46 0.88 0.82 -1.19
CA LEU A 46 1.68 1.37 -0.11
C LEU A 46 1.24 0.81 1.25
N GLY A 47 -0.07 0.69 1.48
CA GLY A 47 -0.60 0.11 2.71
C GLY A 47 -0.17 -1.35 2.90
N THR A 48 -0.31 -2.16 1.85
CA THR A 48 0.16 -3.55 1.82
C THR A 48 1.68 -3.65 2.01
N LEU A 49 2.46 -2.69 1.48
CA LEU A 49 3.91 -2.62 1.69
C LEU A 49 4.25 -2.34 3.16
N CYS A 50 3.67 -1.31 3.76
CA CYS A 50 3.92 -0.93 5.15
C CYS A 50 3.58 -2.09 6.11
N SER A 51 2.49 -2.82 5.88
CA SER A 51 2.16 -4.01 6.67
C SER A 51 3.21 -5.12 6.56
N GLN A 52 3.75 -5.37 5.37
CA GLN A 52 4.85 -6.33 5.17
C GLN A 52 6.16 -5.90 5.82
N ASP A 53 6.39 -4.60 5.92
CA ASP A 53 7.55 -3.98 6.56
C ASP A 53 7.42 -3.87 8.09
N GLY A 54 6.38 -4.47 8.68
CA GLY A 54 6.11 -4.43 10.13
C GLY A 54 5.46 -3.12 10.62
N ARG A 55 5.23 -2.15 9.75
CA ARG A 55 4.54 -0.88 10.04
C ARG A 55 3.03 -1.05 9.86
N ALA A 56 2.45 -1.99 10.62
CA ALA A 56 1.08 -2.45 10.40
C ALA A 56 0.03 -1.33 10.54
N GLN A 57 0.14 -0.47 11.54
CA GLN A 57 -0.78 0.65 11.78
C GLN A 57 -0.74 1.68 10.64
N GLU A 58 0.46 1.99 10.12
CA GLU A 58 0.60 2.86 8.94
C GLU A 58 -0.05 2.22 7.70
N GLY A 59 0.18 0.92 7.52
CA GLY A 59 -0.42 0.16 6.42
C GLY A 59 -1.95 0.18 6.42
N ILE A 60 -2.55 -0.03 7.61
CA ILE A 60 -4.00 0.05 7.83
C ILE A 60 -4.53 1.42 7.43
N ALA A 61 -3.89 2.52 7.85
CA ALA A 61 -4.34 3.87 7.53
C ALA A 61 -4.38 4.14 6.01
N TYR A 62 -3.40 3.65 5.25
CA TYR A 62 -3.44 3.77 3.78
C TYR A 62 -4.53 2.91 3.14
N LEU A 63 -4.76 1.70 3.65
CA LEU A 63 -5.79 0.79 3.16
C LEU A 63 -7.21 1.33 3.43
N GLU A 64 -7.44 1.94 4.60
CA GLU A 64 -8.68 2.63 4.93
C GLU A 64 -8.94 3.81 3.99
N ARG A 65 -7.90 4.58 3.64
CA ARG A 65 -8.02 5.65 2.64
C ARG A 65 -8.35 5.11 1.24
N ALA A 66 -7.75 3.99 0.83
CA ALA A 66 -8.09 3.34 -0.44
C ALA A 66 -9.56 2.88 -0.47
N LEU A 67 -10.06 2.32 0.64
CA LEU A 67 -11.46 1.92 0.80
C LEU A 67 -12.42 3.10 0.89
N ALA A 68 -12.04 4.21 1.51
CA ALA A 68 -12.88 5.40 1.53
C ALA A 68 -13.17 5.92 0.11
N LEU A 69 -12.21 5.75 -0.81
CA LEU A 69 -12.36 6.10 -2.22
C LEU A 69 -13.14 5.04 -3.01
N GLN A 70 -12.95 3.76 -2.68
CA GLN A 70 -13.63 2.63 -3.33
C GLN A 70 -14.16 1.60 -2.31
N PRO A 71 -15.31 1.87 -1.65
CA PRO A 71 -15.74 1.10 -0.47
C PRO A 71 -16.10 -0.36 -0.75
N LYS A 72 -16.39 -0.69 -2.02
CA LYS A 72 -16.80 -2.03 -2.45
C LYS A 72 -15.68 -2.81 -3.14
N HIS A 73 -14.45 -2.30 -3.13
CA HIS A 73 -13.32 -2.95 -3.79
C HIS A 73 -12.84 -4.14 -2.94
N LEU A 74 -13.24 -5.35 -3.34
CA LEU A 74 -13.00 -6.59 -2.58
C LEU A 74 -11.52 -6.82 -2.25
N HIS A 75 -10.63 -6.50 -3.18
CA HIS A 75 -9.20 -6.68 -2.95
C HIS A 75 -8.65 -5.75 -1.85
N TYR A 76 -9.20 -4.54 -1.72
CA TYR A 76 -8.77 -3.61 -0.68
C TYR A 76 -9.28 -4.04 0.70
N LEU A 77 -10.51 -4.55 0.76
CA LEU A 77 -11.07 -5.15 1.98
C LEU A 77 -10.22 -6.34 2.45
N LEU A 78 -9.80 -7.19 1.51
CA LEU A 78 -8.94 -8.34 1.81
C LEU A 78 -7.58 -7.91 2.37
N ASN A 79 -6.94 -6.92 1.73
CA ASN A 79 -5.65 -6.40 2.21
C ASN A 79 -5.77 -5.73 3.59
N LEU A 80 -6.86 -4.98 3.83
CA LEU A 80 -7.13 -4.40 5.16
C LEU A 80 -7.30 -5.48 6.22
N GLY A 81 -8.11 -6.50 5.95
CA GLY A 81 -8.31 -7.61 6.89
C GLY A 81 -7.01 -8.36 7.18
N GLN A 82 -6.17 -8.57 6.17
CA GLN A 82 -4.85 -9.18 6.35
C GLN A 82 -3.93 -8.31 7.22
N ALA A 83 -3.89 -7.00 6.97
CA ALA A 83 -3.10 -6.05 7.74
C ALA A 83 -3.54 -6.00 9.22
N GLN A 84 -4.87 -5.99 9.48
CA GLN A 84 -5.43 -6.02 10.83
C GLN A 84 -5.10 -7.32 11.57
N ALA A 85 -5.21 -8.47 10.89
CA ALA A 85 -4.84 -9.76 11.47
C ALA A 85 -3.34 -9.85 11.78
N GLN A 86 -2.49 -9.21 10.98
CA GLN A 86 -1.05 -9.14 11.25
C GLN A 86 -0.74 -8.22 12.44
N ALA A 87 -1.41 -7.07 12.55
CA ALA A 87 -1.26 -6.15 13.67
C ALA A 87 -1.64 -6.82 15.01
N GLY A 88 -2.79 -7.50 15.07
CA GLY A 88 -3.21 -8.21 16.29
C GLY A 88 -2.21 -9.26 16.77
N LYS A 89 -1.60 -10.02 15.84
CA LYS A 89 -0.55 -10.99 16.17
C LYS A 89 0.72 -10.33 16.72
N LEU A 90 1.05 -9.13 16.27
CA LEU A 90 2.21 -8.38 16.78
C LEU A 90 1.93 -7.86 18.19
N ASP A 91 0.70 -7.38 18.43
CA ASP A 91 0.29 -6.91 19.76
C ASP A 91 0.26 -8.05 20.78
N GLU A 92 -0.09 -9.27 20.38
CA GLU A 92 -0.05 -10.49 21.22
C GLU A 92 1.37 -10.99 21.52
N ALA A 93 2.38 -10.59 20.73
CA ALA A 93 3.75 -11.08 20.85
C ALA A 93 4.64 -10.28 21.81
N ILE A 94 4.08 -9.28 22.52
CA ILE A 94 4.79 -8.34 23.42
C ILE A 94 4.62 -8.73 24.89
#